data_AF-A0A1E4LI82-F1
#
_entry.id   AF-A0A1E4LI82-F1
#
_cell.length_a   1.000
_cell.length_b   1.000
_cell.length_c   1.000
_cell.angle_alpha   90.00
_cell.angle_beta   90.00
_cell.angle_gamma   90.00
#
_symmetry.space_group_name_H-M   'P 1'
#
loop_
_entity.id
_entity.type
_entity.pdbx_description
1 polymer ?
#
loop_
_entity_poly.entity_id
_entity_poly.type
_entity_poly.pdbx_seq_one_letter_code
_entity_poly.pdbx_strand_id
1 'polypeptide(L)'
;MKAKKPSVWGWVLFWLIVFWPAGLILLFKKSNDKAALMSPTKAATVFTWILIVFGSLMLLANIERFFADFSIAVIFLAWVVGGVLILLKIRKTKAKAEQYKKYLNAIVNVGERSIDNIASAVSVTYGQAQADIQAMIDVGFLSGAYIHEGNRAVVLSQDIQAEQPAYVAAPSASGQLDTRQQPRSVRCPGCGASNVVIGGRITECEYCGTPLNG
;
A
#
# COMPACT_ATOMS: atom_id res chain seq x y z
N MET A 1 -6.87 -21.77 13.14
CA MET A 1 -5.53 -21.14 13.11
C MET A 1 -5.36 -20.44 11.77
N LYS A 2 -5.50 -19.13 11.68
CA LYS A 2 -5.23 -18.41 10.41
C LYS A 2 -3.72 -18.31 10.28
N ALA A 3 -3.16 -19.01 9.28
CA ALA A 3 -1.75 -18.95 8.96
C ALA A 3 -1.34 -17.47 8.85
N LYS A 4 -0.38 -17.05 9.68
CA LYS A 4 0.32 -15.78 9.49
C LYS A 4 0.86 -15.84 8.06
N LYS A 5 0.29 -15.08 7.12
CA LYS A 5 0.93 -14.91 5.82
C LYS A 5 2.35 -14.42 6.15
N PRO A 6 3.41 -15.16 5.77
CA PRO A 6 4.77 -14.68 6.01
C PRO A 6 4.81 -13.28 5.42
N SER A 7 5.39 -12.32 6.14
CA SER A 7 5.49 -10.97 5.60
C SER A 7 6.19 -11.15 4.25
N VAL A 8 5.46 -10.96 3.17
CA VAL A 8 5.93 -11.37 1.84
C VAL A 8 7.20 -10.56 1.49
N TRP A 9 7.45 -9.50 2.26
CA TRP A 9 8.65 -8.70 2.31
C TRP A 9 9.90 -9.46 2.76
N GLY A 10 9.81 -10.31 3.78
CA GLY A 10 10.92 -11.16 4.19
C GLY A 10 11.31 -12.16 3.10
N TRP A 11 10.32 -12.70 2.38
CA TRP A 11 10.55 -13.59 1.24
C TRP A 11 11.16 -12.87 0.03
N VAL A 12 10.66 -11.67 -0.31
CA VAL A 12 11.25 -10.83 -1.36
C VAL A 12 12.70 -10.47 -1.02
N LEU A 13 12.97 -10.10 0.25
CA LEU A 13 14.31 -9.75 0.70
C LEU A 13 15.26 -10.96 0.69
N PHE A 14 14.78 -12.14 1.10
CA PHE A 14 15.54 -13.39 1.03
C PHE A 14 15.99 -13.69 -0.41
N TRP A 15 15.07 -13.66 -1.37
CA TRP A 15 15.41 -13.86 -2.79
C TRP A 15 16.29 -12.76 -3.34
N LEU A 16 16.17 -11.52 -2.86
CA LEU A 16 17.04 -10.41 -3.26
C LEU A 16 18.49 -10.60 -2.80
N ILE A 17 18.71 -11.28 -1.67
CA ILE A 17 20.06 -11.59 -1.14
C ILE A 17 20.63 -12.85 -1.80
N VAL A 18 19.86 -13.94 -1.86
CA VAL A 18 20.32 -15.24 -2.36
C VAL A 18 20.42 -15.26 -3.88
N PHE A 19 19.49 -14.60 -4.57
CA PHE A 19 19.43 -14.58 -6.02
C PHE A 19 18.84 -13.25 -6.52
N TRP A 20 19.69 -12.22 -6.48
CA TRP A 20 19.39 -10.84 -6.83
C TRP A 20 18.42 -10.63 -8.01
N PRO A 21 18.58 -11.31 -9.17
CA PRO A 21 17.65 -11.14 -10.29
C PRO A 21 16.19 -11.53 -9.96
N ALA A 22 15.96 -12.64 -9.24
CA ALA A 22 14.59 -13.01 -8.87
C ALA A 22 14.04 -12.09 -7.78
N GLY A 23 14.87 -11.67 -6.82
CA GLY A 23 14.44 -10.71 -5.81
C GLY A 23 13.96 -9.39 -6.41
N LEU A 24 14.66 -8.89 -7.44
CA LEU A 24 14.24 -7.73 -8.22
C LEU A 24 12.86 -7.95 -8.86
N ILE A 25 12.67 -9.05 -9.59
CA ILE A 25 11.39 -9.37 -10.26
C ILE A 25 10.25 -9.42 -9.25
N LEU A 26 10.46 -10.08 -8.10
CA LEU A 26 9.46 -10.20 -7.04
C LEU A 26 9.14 -8.83 -6.40
N LEU A 27 10.14 -7.98 -6.22
CA LEU A 27 9.97 -6.61 -5.71
C LEU A 27 9.15 -5.77 -6.70
N PHE A 28 9.45 -5.85 -7.99
CA PHE A 28 8.71 -5.14 -9.03
C PHE A 28 7.26 -5.59 -9.11
N LYS A 29 7.00 -6.90 -9.12
CA LYS A 29 5.63 -7.44 -9.12
C LYS A 29 4.85 -6.98 -7.89
N LYS A 30 5.46 -7.10 -6.72
CA LYS A 30 4.82 -6.77 -5.45
C LYS A 30 4.57 -5.27 -5.28
N SER A 31 5.39 -4.41 -5.88
CA SER A 31 5.27 -2.95 -5.74
C SER A 31 3.93 -2.36 -6.22
N ASN A 32 3.14 -3.11 -6.98
CA ASN A 32 1.82 -2.72 -7.43
C ASN A 32 0.69 -3.15 -6.45
N ASP A 33 1.00 -3.96 -5.44
CA ASP A 33 0.01 -4.42 -4.47
C ASP A 33 -0.31 -3.32 -3.44
N LYS A 34 -1.56 -3.31 -2.95
CA LYS A 34 -2.06 -2.49 -1.83
C LYS A 34 -1.05 -2.38 -0.67
N ALA A 35 -0.54 -3.55 -0.25
CA ALA A 35 0.38 -3.67 0.87
C ALA A 35 1.73 -3.01 0.58
N ALA A 36 2.21 -3.03 -0.67
CA ALA A 36 3.49 -2.42 -1.01
C ALA A 36 3.42 -0.89 -1.02
N LEU A 37 2.33 -0.33 -1.55
CA LEU A 37 2.07 1.11 -1.54
C LEU A 37 2.02 1.66 -0.11
N MET A 38 1.40 0.93 0.82
CA MET A 38 1.26 1.38 2.22
C MET A 38 2.38 0.88 3.15
N SER A 39 3.28 0.01 2.68
CA SER A 39 4.34 -0.56 3.53
C SER A 39 5.47 0.43 3.84
N PRO A 40 6.08 0.32 5.03
CA PRO A 40 7.29 1.07 5.34
C PRO A 40 8.44 0.60 4.45
N THR A 41 8.85 1.43 3.47
CA THR A 41 9.95 1.10 2.54
C THR A 41 11.35 1.23 3.16
N LYS A 42 11.46 1.42 4.49
CA LYS A 42 12.73 1.70 5.18
C LYS A 42 13.76 0.60 4.92
N ALA A 43 13.35 -0.67 5.04
CA ALA A 43 14.22 -1.82 4.82
C ALA A 43 14.80 -1.87 3.40
N ALA A 44 13.97 -1.73 2.34
CA ALA A 44 14.52 -1.69 0.98
C ALA A 44 15.36 -0.43 0.72
N THR A 45 15.05 0.70 1.37
CA THR A 45 15.87 1.92 1.21
C THR A 45 17.27 1.71 1.79
N VAL A 46 17.37 1.12 3.00
CA VAL A 46 18.66 0.76 3.61
C VAL A 46 19.42 -0.23 2.74
N PHE A 47 18.75 -1.30 2.29
CA PHE A 47 19.36 -2.29 1.42
C PHE A 47 19.84 -1.70 0.07
N THR A 48 19.08 -0.78 -0.51
CA THR A 48 19.46 -0.06 -1.74
C THR A 48 20.75 0.74 -1.53
N TRP A 49 20.87 1.44 -0.40
CA TRP A 49 22.08 2.19 -0.07
C TRP A 49 23.28 1.26 0.18
N ILE A 50 23.08 0.12 0.85
CA ILE A 50 24.13 -0.90 1.01
C ILE A 50 24.64 -1.32 -0.36
N LEU A 51 23.74 -1.60 -1.31
CA LEU A 51 24.13 -2.06 -2.64
C LEU A 51 24.84 -1.01 -3.49
N ILE A 52 24.35 0.22 -3.47
CA ILE A 52 24.94 1.32 -4.22
C ILE A 52 26.32 1.68 -3.66
N VAL A 53 26.44 1.82 -2.34
CA VAL A 53 27.69 2.21 -1.68
C VAL A 53 28.72 1.08 -1.74
N PHE A 54 28.32 -0.16 -1.48
CA PHE A 54 29.23 -1.30 -1.55
C PHE A 54 29.65 -1.58 -3.00
N GLY A 55 28.71 -1.51 -3.94
CA GLY A 55 28.97 -1.67 -5.37
C GLY A 55 29.88 -0.57 -5.93
N SER A 56 29.67 0.69 -5.54
CA SER A 56 30.53 1.80 -5.96
C SER A 56 31.92 1.72 -5.34
N LEU A 57 32.04 1.34 -4.06
CA LEU A 57 33.33 1.15 -3.40
C LEU A 57 34.14 0.02 -4.05
N MET A 58 33.50 -1.11 -4.35
CA MET A 58 34.11 -2.24 -5.06
C MET A 58 34.57 -1.85 -6.47
N LEU A 59 33.76 -1.08 -7.20
CA LEU A 59 34.10 -0.56 -8.52
C LEU A 59 35.33 0.36 -8.45
N LEU A 60 35.35 1.31 -7.51
CA LEU A 60 36.47 2.24 -7.32
C LEU A 60 37.77 1.52 -6.94
N ALA A 61 37.70 0.53 -6.04
CA ALA A 61 38.85 -0.25 -5.61
C ALA A 61 39.41 -1.17 -6.71
N ASN A 62 38.62 -1.47 -7.76
CA ASN A 62 38.98 -2.39 -8.83
C ASN A 62 38.88 -1.74 -10.22
N ILE A 63 39.13 -0.43 -10.30
CA ILE A 63 38.91 0.34 -11.54
C ILE A 63 39.76 -0.17 -12.72
N GLU A 64 40.98 -0.65 -12.48
CA GLU A 64 41.81 -1.23 -13.52
C GLU A 64 41.21 -2.53 -14.08
N ARG A 65 40.71 -3.40 -13.18
CA ARG A 65 40.03 -4.65 -13.55
C ARG A 65 38.71 -4.39 -14.27
N PHE A 66 38.03 -3.30 -13.92
CA PHE A 66 36.80 -2.88 -14.59
C PHE A 66 37.02 -2.59 -16.08
N PHE A 67 38.13 -1.94 -16.45
CA PHE A 67 38.43 -1.69 -17.86
C PHE A 67 39.10 -2.87 -18.57
N ALA A 68 39.77 -3.75 -17.83
CA ALA A 68 40.50 -4.88 -18.39
C ALA A 68 39.63 -6.12 -18.65
N ASP A 69 38.58 -6.34 -17.87
CA ASP A 69 37.77 -7.55 -17.92
C ASP A 69 36.28 -7.24 -18.04
N PHE A 70 35.71 -7.55 -19.22
CA PHE A 70 34.30 -7.34 -19.52
C PHE A 70 33.38 -8.08 -18.54
N SER A 71 33.74 -9.27 -18.09
CA SER A 71 32.90 -10.06 -17.19
C SER A 71 32.80 -9.41 -15.81
N ILE A 72 33.92 -8.89 -15.30
CA ILE A 72 33.98 -8.13 -14.05
C ILE A 72 33.22 -6.80 -14.19
N ALA A 73 33.38 -6.11 -15.33
CA ALA A 73 32.67 -4.86 -15.61
C ALA A 73 31.15 -5.04 -15.58
N VAL A 74 30.63 -6.09 -16.21
CA VAL A 74 29.19 -6.41 -16.23
C VAL A 74 28.68 -6.67 -14.82
N ILE A 75 29.43 -7.40 -13.99
CA ILE A 75 29.04 -7.67 -12.60
C ILE A 75 28.94 -6.35 -11.83
N PHE A 76 29.97 -5.50 -11.84
CA PHE A 76 29.92 -4.25 -11.08
C PHE A 76 28.82 -3.29 -11.57
N LEU A 77 28.62 -3.20 -12.89
CA LEU A 77 27.52 -2.42 -13.45
C LEU A 77 26.16 -2.97 -13.01
N ALA A 78 25.97 -4.29 -12.96
CA ALA A 78 24.70 -4.89 -12.53
C ALA A 78 24.33 -4.51 -11.09
N TRP A 79 25.32 -4.42 -10.18
CA TRP A 79 25.10 -3.99 -8.79
C TRP A 79 24.68 -2.51 -8.72
N VAL A 80 25.44 -1.62 -9.37
CA VAL A 80 25.15 -0.18 -9.34
C VAL A 80 23.83 0.13 -10.05
N VAL A 81 23.64 -0.39 -11.26
CA VAL A 81 22.42 -0.16 -12.07
C VAL A 81 21.20 -0.73 -11.37
N GLY A 82 21.26 -1.96 -10.87
CA GLY A 82 20.09 -2.54 -10.20
C GLY A 82 19.78 -1.84 -8.86
N GLY A 83 20.79 -1.37 -8.12
CA GLY A 83 20.58 -0.49 -6.97
C GLY A 83 19.83 0.81 -7.34
N VAL A 84 20.25 1.48 -8.41
CA VAL A 84 19.59 2.69 -8.93
C VAL A 84 18.15 2.40 -9.37
N LEU A 85 17.90 1.30 -10.08
CA LEU A 85 16.54 0.91 -10.51
C LEU A 85 15.59 0.69 -9.32
N ILE A 86 16.06 0.01 -8.27
CA ILE A 86 15.28 -0.17 -7.03
C ILE A 86 14.99 1.19 -6.39
N LEU A 87 15.99 2.08 -6.31
CA LEU A 87 15.81 3.41 -5.74
C LEU A 87 14.73 4.21 -6.48
N LEU A 88 14.78 4.22 -7.80
CA LEU A 88 13.79 4.90 -8.64
C LEU A 88 12.39 4.32 -8.43
N LYS A 89 12.28 2.99 -8.34
CA LYS A 89 11.00 2.32 -8.11
C LYS A 89 10.44 2.66 -6.72
N ILE A 90 11.25 2.65 -5.67
CA ILE A 90 10.85 3.07 -4.31
C ILE A 90 10.31 4.51 -4.33
N ARG A 91 11.01 5.43 -5.00
CA ARG A 91 10.56 6.84 -5.10
C ARG A 91 9.22 6.95 -5.81
N LYS A 92 9.02 6.26 -6.93
CA LYS A 92 7.75 6.24 -7.67
C LYS A 92 6.61 5.64 -6.83
N THR A 93 6.86 4.53 -6.14
CA THR A 93 5.84 3.90 -5.28
C THR A 93 5.46 4.81 -4.10
N LYS A 94 6.43 5.49 -3.48
CA LYS A 94 6.14 6.48 -2.40
C LYS A 94 5.25 7.62 -2.89
N ALA A 95 5.59 8.21 -4.03
CA ALA A 95 4.82 9.31 -4.60
C ALA A 95 3.36 8.89 -4.88
N LYS A 96 3.17 7.71 -5.49
CA LYS A 96 1.83 7.15 -5.72
C LYS A 96 1.07 6.89 -4.41
N ALA A 97 1.74 6.32 -3.39
CA ALA A 97 1.12 6.06 -2.10
C ALA A 97 0.65 7.33 -1.40
N GLU A 98 1.44 8.40 -1.46
CA GLU A 98 1.08 9.70 -0.91
C GLU A 98 -0.11 10.32 -1.65
N GLN A 99 -0.14 10.20 -2.98
CA GLN A 99 -1.28 10.64 -3.78
C GLN A 99 -2.56 9.87 -3.41
N TYR A 100 -2.49 8.54 -3.27
CA TYR A 100 -3.63 7.72 -2.85
C TYR A 100 -4.12 8.05 -1.45
N LYS A 101 -3.23 8.45 -0.53
CA LYS A 101 -3.64 8.95 0.79
C LYS A 101 -4.46 10.23 0.69
N LYS A 102 -4.12 11.14 -0.22
CA LYS A 102 -4.91 12.38 -0.43
C LYS A 102 -6.32 12.05 -0.94
N TYR A 103 -6.43 11.15 -1.90
CA TYR A 103 -7.73 10.67 -2.39
C TYR A 103 -8.54 9.95 -1.31
N LEU A 104 -7.93 9.04 -0.54
CA LEU A 104 -8.60 8.38 0.60
C LEU A 104 -9.08 9.40 1.64
N ASN A 105 -8.30 10.45 1.91
CA ASN A 105 -8.71 11.50 2.82
C ASN A 105 -9.94 12.25 2.30
N ALA A 106 -9.96 12.64 1.01
CA ALA A 106 -11.10 13.32 0.41
C ALA A 106 -12.36 12.44 0.36
N ILE A 107 -12.23 11.18 -0.06
CA ILE A 107 -13.36 10.28 -0.29
C ILE A 107 -13.90 9.68 1.02
N VAL A 108 -13.01 9.22 1.90
CA VAL A 108 -13.40 8.43 3.09
C VAL A 108 -13.48 9.28 4.35
N ASN A 109 -12.51 10.19 4.58
CA ASN A 109 -12.49 10.98 5.81
C ASN A 109 -13.38 12.23 5.71
N VAL A 110 -13.30 12.95 4.59
CA VAL A 110 -14.15 14.13 4.31
C VAL A 110 -15.52 13.71 3.79
N GLY A 111 -15.60 12.59 3.06
CA GLY A 111 -16.85 12.06 2.53
C GLY A 111 -17.26 12.64 1.17
N GLU A 112 -16.37 13.33 0.47
CA GLU A 112 -16.66 13.95 -0.83
C GLU A 112 -16.84 12.90 -1.92
N ARG A 113 -17.92 13.02 -2.71
CA ARG A 113 -18.29 12.04 -3.74
C ARG A 113 -18.17 12.57 -5.14
N SER A 114 -18.25 13.88 -5.34
CA SER A 114 -18.06 14.50 -6.65
C SER A 114 -16.59 14.41 -7.06
N ILE A 115 -16.32 13.80 -8.22
CA ILE A 115 -14.96 13.66 -8.75
C ILE A 115 -14.37 15.03 -9.06
N ASP A 116 -15.17 16.03 -9.45
CA ASP A 116 -14.70 17.41 -9.65
C ASP A 116 -14.19 18.06 -8.35
N ASN A 117 -14.92 17.85 -7.25
CA ASN A 117 -14.53 18.37 -5.94
C ASN A 117 -13.29 17.63 -5.41
N ILE A 118 -13.24 16.30 -5.59
CA ILE A 118 -12.06 15.49 -5.24
C ILE A 118 -10.85 15.94 -6.06
N ALA A 119 -11.00 16.16 -7.37
CA ALA A 119 -9.94 16.61 -8.26
C ALA A 119 -9.38 17.97 -7.81
N SER A 120 -10.28 18.90 -7.46
CA SER A 120 -9.93 20.21 -6.93
C SER A 120 -9.19 20.11 -5.58
N ALA A 121 -9.67 19.26 -4.67
CA ALA A 121 -9.07 19.05 -3.35
C ALA A 121 -7.66 18.40 -3.41
N VAL A 122 -7.39 17.59 -4.45
CA VAL A 122 -6.10 16.91 -4.64
C VAL A 122 -5.21 17.64 -5.68
N SER A 123 -5.69 18.76 -6.23
CA SER A 123 -5.00 19.59 -7.23
C SER A 123 -4.63 18.86 -8.53
N VAL A 124 -5.59 18.10 -9.07
CA VAL A 124 -5.47 17.36 -10.33
C VAL A 124 -6.63 17.69 -11.27
N THR A 125 -6.54 17.26 -12.54
CA THR A 125 -7.65 17.40 -13.48
C THR A 125 -8.71 16.32 -13.24
N TYR A 126 -9.94 16.56 -13.69
CA TYR A 126 -11.02 15.56 -13.62
C TYR A 126 -10.62 14.22 -14.25
N GLY A 127 -10.05 14.23 -15.46
CA GLY A 127 -9.65 13.00 -16.15
C GLY A 127 -8.56 12.23 -15.39
N GLN A 128 -7.62 12.93 -14.76
CA GLN A 128 -6.61 12.31 -13.90
C GLN A 128 -7.25 11.73 -12.63
N ALA A 129 -8.13 12.48 -11.96
CA ALA A 129 -8.85 11.99 -10.79
C ALA A 129 -9.69 10.76 -11.10
N GLN A 130 -10.43 10.75 -12.21
CA GLN A 130 -11.21 9.60 -12.65
C GLN A 130 -10.32 8.37 -12.86
N ALA A 131 -9.21 8.51 -13.60
CA ALA A 131 -8.28 7.42 -13.85
C ALA A 131 -7.60 6.91 -12.57
N ASP A 132 -7.19 7.82 -11.69
CA ASP A 132 -6.55 7.48 -10.41
C ASP A 132 -7.52 6.78 -9.46
N ILE A 133 -8.76 7.26 -9.36
CA ILE A 133 -9.81 6.66 -8.54
C ILE A 133 -10.17 5.27 -9.08
N GLN A 134 -10.29 5.11 -10.40
CA GLN A 134 -10.50 3.79 -11.00
C GLN A 134 -9.35 2.85 -10.67
N ALA A 135 -8.09 3.30 -10.82
CA ALA A 135 -6.92 2.51 -10.42
C ALA A 135 -6.93 2.16 -8.92
N MET A 136 -7.41 3.06 -8.06
CA MET A 136 -7.57 2.78 -6.63
C MET A 136 -8.65 1.72 -6.37
N ILE A 137 -9.75 1.72 -7.11
CA ILE A 137 -10.79 0.68 -7.05
C ILE A 137 -10.22 -0.66 -7.50
N ASP A 138 -9.50 -0.70 -8.63
CA ASP A 138 -8.93 -1.92 -9.20
C ASP A 138 -7.87 -2.56 -8.29
N VAL A 139 -7.04 -1.74 -7.64
CA VAL A 139 -6.07 -2.17 -6.62
C VAL A 139 -6.76 -2.52 -5.28
N GLY A 140 -8.03 -2.14 -5.15
CA GLY A 140 -8.94 -2.50 -4.06
C GLY A 140 -9.04 -1.48 -2.93
N PHE A 141 -8.36 -0.32 -2.99
CA PHE A 141 -8.38 0.70 -1.91
C PHE A 141 -9.79 1.19 -1.57
N LEU A 142 -10.70 1.12 -2.53
CA LEU A 142 -12.11 1.42 -2.39
C LEU A 142 -12.93 0.16 -2.75
N SER A 143 -12.89 -0.85 -1.88
CA SER A 143 -13.55 -2.14 -2.11
C SER A 143 -15.05 -1.97 -2.38
N GLY A 144 -15.53 -2.51 -3.51
CA GLY A 144 -16.93 -2.43 -3.90
C GLY A 144 -17.41 -1.02 -4.29
N ALA A 145 -16.49 -0.07 -4.46
CA ALA A 145 -16.82 1.23 -4.99
C ALA A 145 -16.85 1.21 -6.53
N TYR A 146 -17.63 2.10 -7.13
CA TYR A 146 -17.64 2.30 -8.58
C TYR A 146 -17.86 3.78 -8.92
N ILE A 147 -17.48 4.14 -10.14
CA ILE A 147 -17.68 5.49 -10.68
C ILE A 147 -18.99 5.53 -11.45
N HIS A 148 -19.89 6.43 -11.06
CA HIS A 148 -21.12 6.70 -11.79
C HIS A 148 -20.89 7.87 -12.76
N GLU A 149 -20.68 7.57 -14.05
CA GLU A 149 -20.31 8.58 -15.04
C GLU A 149 -21.35 9.69 -15.20
N GLY A 150 -22.64 9.35 -15.16
CA GLY A 150 -23.73 10.33 -15.30
C GLY A 150 -23.77 11.40 -14.20
N ASN A 151 -23.26 11.08 -13.00
CA ASN A 151 -23.25 11.98 -11.85
C ASN A 151 -21.83 12.46 -11.54
N ARG A 152 -20.83 12.01 -12.31
CA ARG A 152 -19.39 12.26 -12.11
C ARG A 152 -18.98 12.04 -10.65
N ALA A 153 -19.48 10.96 -10.05
CA ALA A 153 -19.36 10.70 -8.61
C ALA A 153 -18.85 9.29 -8.29
N VAL A 154 -18.22 9.16 -7.12
CA VAL A 154 -17.75 7.89 -6.55
C VAL A 154 -18.79 7.37 -5.56
N VAL A 155 -19.32 6.17 -5.82
CA VAL A 155 -20.28 5.49 -4.95
C VAL A 155 -19.54 4.43 -4.14
N LEU A 156 -19.62 4.47 -2.79
CA LEU A 156 -19.05 3.43 -1.93
C LEU A 156 -20.14 2.41 -1.58
N SER A 157 -19.77 1.13 -1.48
CA SER A 157 -20.68 0.07 -1.03
C SER A 157 -21.26 0.28 0.38
N GLN A 158 -20.55 1.02 1.24
CA GLN A 158 -21.01 1.31 2.61
C GLN A 158 -22.22 2.25 2.64
N ASP A 159 -22.35 3.14 1.65
CA ASP A 159 -23.51 4.05 1.57
C ASP A 159 -24.78 3.27 1.21
N ILE A 160 -24.65 2.19 0.43
CA ILE A 160 -25.76 1.33 0.02
C ILE A 160 -26.35 0.55 1.22
N GLN A 161 -25.54 0.25 2.24
CA GLN A 161 -25.99 -0.47 3.44
C GLN A 161 -26.68 0.44 4.47
N ALA A 162 -26.40 1.75 4.46
CA ALA A 162 -27.05 2.71 5.35
C ALA A 162 -28.52 2.98 4.99
N GLU A 163 -28.95 2.62 3.78
CA GLU A 163 -30.30 2.82 3.28
C GLU A 163 -31.22 1.59 3.42
N GLN A 164 -30.71 0.48 3.97
CA GLN A 164 -31.55 -0.66 4.34
C GLN A 164 -32.24 -0.37 5.69
N PRO A 165 -33.59 -0.36 5.76
CA PRO A 165 -34.27 -0.15 7.01
C PRO A 165 -33.88 -1.29 7.97
N ALA A 166 -33.19 -0.94 9.04
CA ALA A 166 -32.95 -1.82 10.16
C ALA A 166 -34.31 -2.22 10.74
N TYR A 167 -34.82 -3.37 10.31
CA TYR A 167 -35.88 -4.05 11.04
C TYR A 167 -35.34 -4.33 12.45
N VAL A 168 -35.86 -3.58 13.41
CA VAL A 168 -35.53 -3.67 14.81
C VAL A 168 -36.14 -4.98 15.35
N ALA A 169 -35.39 -6.07 15.28
CA ALA A 169 -35.67 -7.24 16.11
C ALA A 169 -35.04 -7.01 17.48
N ALA A 170 -35.88 -6.68 18.47
CA ALA A 170 -35.48 -6.63 19.86
C ALA A 170 -35.07 -8.02 20.37
N PRO A 171 -33.87 -8.21 20.96
CA PRO A 171 -33.58 -9.41 21.73
C PRO A 171 -33.98 -9.17 23.19
N SER A 172 -34.88 -10.03 23.68
CA SER A 172 -35.24 -10.15 25.09
C SER A 172 -34.03 -10.50 25.95
N ALA A 173 -34.08 -10.03 27.20
CA ALA A 173 -33.06 -10.17 28.23
C ALA A 173 -32.65 -11.63 28.50
N SER A 174 -31.34 -11.84 28.62
CA SER A 174 -30.63 -12.49 29.75
C SER A 174 -29.35 -13.17 29.27
N GLY A 175 -28.21 -12.77 29.85
CA GLY A 175 -26.91 -13.38 29.60
C GLY A 175 -25.77 -12.40 29.84
N GLN A 176 -25.12 -12.50 31.01
CA GLN A 176 -23.86 -11.82 31.34
C GLN A 176 -22.84 -12.03 30.21
N LEU A 177 -22.52 -10.97 29.47
CA LEU A 177 -21.50 -10.96 28.43
C LEU A 177 -20.25 -10.26 28.94
N ASP A 178 -19.18 -11.04 28.99
CA ASP A 178 -17.79 -10.69 29.26
C ASP A 178 -17.39 -9.38 28.55
N THR A 179 -17.08 -8.34 29.33
CA THR A 179 -16.85 -6.94 28.88
C THR A 179 -15.58 -6.77 28.01
N ARG A 180 -14.91 -7.86 27.60
CA ARG A 180 -13.62 -7.84 26.86
C ARG A 180 -13.75 -7.91 25.34
N GLN A 181 -14.96 -8.01 24.78
CA GLN A 181 -15.16 -8.25 23.34
C GLN A 181 -16.09 -7.23 22.66
N GLN A 182 -16.26 -6.04 23.23
CA GLN A 182 -17.11 -5.03 22.61
C GLN A 182 -16.46 -4.48 21.32
N PRO A 183 -17.24 -4.33 20.22
CA PRO A 183 -16.76 -3.67 19.02
C PRO A 183 -16.49 -2.19 19.33
N ARG A 184 -15.28 -1.71 19.07
CA ARG A 184 -14.92 -0.30 19.18
C ARG A 184 -14.52 0.27 17.83
N SER A 185 -14.84 1.55 17.59
CA SER A 185 -14.35 2.27 16.41
C SER A 185 -12.93 2.77 16.67
N VAL A 186 -12.02 2.52 15.73
CA VAL A 186 -10.62 2.95 15.79
C VAL A 186 -10.26 3.65 14.49
N ARG A 187 -9.61 4.80 14.59
CA ARG A 187 -9.04 5.50 13.42
C ARG A 187 -7.75 4.83 12.99
N CYS A 188 -7.64 4.58 11.69
CA CYS A 188 -6.45 3.99 11.09
C CYS A 188 -5.29 4.99 11.11
N PRO A 189 -4.10 4.62 11.65
CA PRO A 189 -2.93 5.50 11.63
C PRO A 189 -2.32 5.66 10.22
N GLY A 190 -2.67 4.77 9.28
CA GLY A 190 -2.14 4.78 7.91
C GLY A 190 -2.89 5.72 6.96
N CYS A 191 -4.24 5.65 6.97
CA CYS A 191 -5.10 6.42 6.06
C CYS A 191 -6.13 7.33 6.76
N GLY A 192 -6.24 7.28 8.09
CA GLY A 192 -7.20 8.07 8.86
C GLY A 192 -8.61 7.49 8.95
N ALA A 193 -8.95 6.49 8.12
CA ALA A 193 -10.30 5.92 8.06
C ALA A 193 -10.75 5.31 9.39
N SER A 194 -12.03 5.49 9.72
CA SER A 194 -12.65 4.86 10.89
C SER A 194 -13.01 3.41 10.56
N ASN A 195 -12.53 2.46 11.35
CA ASN A 195 -12.84 1.03 11.20
C ASN A 195 -13.42 0.50 12.51
N VAL A 196 -14.31 -0.48 12.44
CA VAL A 196 -14.85 -1.17 13.62
C VAL A 196 -14.02 -2.42 13.90
N VAL A 197 -13.47 -2.52 15.11
CA VAL A 197 -12.56 -3.61 15.53
C VAL A 197 -13.09 -4.28 16.80
N ILE A 198 -12.89 -5.59 16.92
CA ILE A 198 -13.28 -6.38 18.09
C ILE A 198 -12.08 -6.45 19.05
N GLY A 199 -12.30 -6.10 20.32
CA GLY A 199 -11.28 -6.12 21.37
C GLY A 199 -10.48 -7.42 21.42
N GLY A 200 -9.15 -7.32 21.43
CA GLY A 200 -8.24 -8.46 21.54
C GLY A 200 -7.93 -9.19 20.22
N ARG A 201 -8.37 -8.67 19.06
CA ARG A 201 -7.99 -9.19 17.74
C ARG A 201 -7.28 -8.11 16.90
N ILE A 202 -6.19 -8.50 16.24
CA ILE A 202 -5.57 -7.68 15.20
C ILE A 202 -6.44 -7.81 13.95
N THR A 203 -6.97 -6.67 13.49
CA THR A 203 -7.79 -6.57 12.28
C THR A 203 -7.09 -5.66 11.28
N GLU A 204 -7.30 -5.83 9.98
CA GLU A 204 -6.71 -4.96 8.95
C GLU A 204 -7.70 -3.86 8.57
N CYS A 205 -7.21 -2.65 8.34
CA CYS A 205 -8.02 -1.55 7.81
C CYS A 205 -8.60 -1.93 6.43
N GLU A 206 -9.90 -1.74 6.24
CA GLU A 206 -10.60 -2.12 5.00
C GLU A 206 -10.07 -1.36 3.77
N TYR A 207 -9.73 -0.09 3.98
CA TYR A 207 -9.23 0.80 2.94
C TYR A 207 -7.76 0.55 2.61
N CYS A 208 -6.85 0.74 3.57
CA CYS A 208 -5.41 0.71 3.31
C CYS A 208 -4.67 -0.56 3.75
N GLY A 209 -5.34 -1.51 4.40
CA GLY A 209 -4.74 -2.76 4.89
C GLY A 209 -3.77 -2.60 6.07
N THR A 210 -3.72 -1.43 6.70
CA THR A 210 -2.87 -1.22 7.89
C THR A 210 -3.42 -2.03 9.07
N PRO A 211 -2.59 -2.81 9.79
CA PRO A 211 -3.04 -3.56 10.94
C PRO A 211 -3.46 -2.61 12.07
N LEU A 212 -4.62 -2.89 12.65
CA LEU A 212 -5.25 -2.17 13.75
C LEU A 212 -5.31 -3.09 14.97
N ASN A 213 -4.88 -2.56 16.12
CA ASN A 213 -5.05 -3.25 17.39
C ASN A 213 -6.39 -2.85 17.98
N GLY A 214 -7.32 -3.81 18.02
CA GLY A 214 -8.61 -3.72 18.71
C GLY A 214 -8.50 -3.93 20.19
#